data_AF-A0A4D7YSL0-F1
#
_entry.id   AF-A0A4D7YSL0-F1
#
_cell.length_a   1.000
_cell.length_b   1.000
_cell.length_c   1.000
_cell.angle_alpha   90.00
_cell.angle_beta   90.00
_cell.angle_gamma   90.00
#
_symmetry.space_group_name_H-M   'P 1'
#
loop_
_entity.id
_entity.type
_entity.pdbx_description
1 polymer ?
#
loop_
_entity_poly.entity_id
_entity_poly.type
_entity_poly.pdbx_seq_one_letter_code
_entity_poly.pdbx_strand_id
1 'polypeptide(L)'
;MSNIIATGFNTASADGELGSLERDLRRLQSIGVETVELALSSLDLIAGGRIIKERANRLRTLLQTFSFRYTVHGLVSSNFMDPATHRYQVDAAKALVEICDSINARVLVQHAGFLRADQVAERASADERQREALSELGEHAKGYGVRIAFENIFTTEPGQYRQTPAEVAATVKAVNHPNVVALIDFSHAYLESTYRGLDFRDQLRAMAPVAGHLHVHDSFGRPFEFYKGHFPQEYTALGIGDLHMPLGWGDIPFDEIFAELDFLPETILMMEINSRYRSEQPDCLQRAHELIDLNRGR
;
A
#
# COMPACT_ATOMS: atom_id res chain seq x y z
N MET A 1 1.25 -9.87 -23.23
CA MET A 1 0.11 -9.59 -22.32
C MET A 1 0.69 -8.83 -21.15
N SER A 2 0.03 -7.78 -20.68
CA SER A 2 0.48 -7.01 -19.51
C SER A 2 0.64 -7.88 -18.29
N ASN A 3 1.70 -7.68 -17.51
CA ASN A 3 1.76 -8.22 -16.15
C ASN A 3 0.81 -7.46 -15.20
N ILE A 4 0.53 -6.18 -15.48
CA ILE A 4 -0.46 -5.38 -14.76
C ILE A 4 -1.86 -5.63 -15.34
N ILE A 5 -2.76 -6.17 -14.54
CA ILE A 5 -4.06 -6.68 -15.00
C ILE A 5 -5.26 -5.80 -14.63
N ALA A 6 -5.08 -4.85 -13.71
CA ALA A 6 -6.17 -4.02 -13.20
C ALA A 6 -5.67 -2.70 -12.61
N THR A 7 -6.54 -1.69 -12.61
CA THR A 7 -6.32 -0.42 -11.92
C THR A 7 -7.58 0.10 -11.23
N GLY A 8 -7.41 0.98 -10.25
CA GLY A 8 -8.49 1.64 -9.54
C GLY A 8 -7.99 2.51 -8.41
N PHE A 9 -8.84 2.77 -7.40
CA PHE A 9 -8.52 3.67 -6.30
C PHE A 9 -8.66 2.99 -4.93
N ASN A 10 -7.88 3.49 -3.97
CA ASN A 10 -8.11 3.19 -2.58
C ASN A 10 -9.36 3.95 -2.05
N THR A 11 -10.00 3.39 -1.04
CA THR A 11 -11.11 4.02 -0.34
C THR A 11 -11.17 3.56 1.11
N ALA A 12 -11.70 4.42 1.97
CA ALA A 12 -11.80 4.22 3.40
C ALA A 12 -13.15 4.72 3.90
N SER A 13 -13.58 4.21 5.06
CA SER A 13 -14.61 4.85 5.85
C SER A 13 -14.08 6.18 6.40
N ALA A 14 -14.92 7.23 6.34
CA ALA A 14 -14.58 8.53 6.88
C ALA A 14 -14.91 8.68 8.38
N ASP A 15 -15.73 7.76 8.91
CA ASP A 15 -16.36 7.88 10.23
C ASP A 15 -16.45 6.55 11.01
N GLY A 16 -15.79 5.49 10.54
CA GLY A 16 -15.85 4.16 11.16
C GLY A 16 -17.07 3.34 10.78
N GLU A 17 -17.95 3.87 9.92
CA GLU A 17 -19.21 3.24 9.52
C GLU A 17 -19.26 2.90 8.01
N LEU A 18 -20.02 1.85 7.70
CA LEU A 18 -20.18 1.34 6.34
C LEU A 18 -20.89 2.32 5.39
N GLY A 19 -21.71 3.22 5.94
CA GLY A 19 -22.45 4.19 5.14
C GLY A 19 -21.55 5.23 4.46
N SER A 20 -20.45 5.63 5.09
CA SER A 20 -19.48 6.53 4.44
C SER A 20 -18.66 5.83 3.36
N LEU A 21 -18.27 4.58 3.62
CA LEU A 21 -17.63 3.72 2.62
C LEU A 21 -18.54 3.48 1.40
N GLU A 22 -19.82 3.16 1.61
CA GLU A 22 -20.78 2.95 0.53
C GLU A 22 -20.90 4.17 -0.38
N ARG A 23 -20.98 5.38 0.19
CA ARG A 23 -21.05 6.61 -0.60
C ARG A 23 -19.84 6.75 -1.52
N ASP A 24 -18.66 6.40 -1.04
CA ASP A 24 -17.45 6.49 -1.87
C ASP A 24 -17.39 5.38 -2.93
N LEU A 25 -17.78 4.15 -2.58
CA LEU A 25 -17.90 3.04 -3.54
C LEU A 25 -18.86 3.37 -4.68
N ARG A 26 -20.03 3.97 -4.40
CA ARG A 26 -20.97 4.41 -5.44
C ARG A 26 -20.37 5.48 -6.36
N ARG A 27 -19.58 6.38 -5.80
CA ARG A 27 -18.88 7.41 -6.57
C ARG A 27 -17.81 6.78 -7.47
N LEU A 28 -16.99 5.86 -6.95
CA LEU A 28 -16.01 5.12 -7.74
C LEU A 28 -16.69 4.31 -8.88
N GLN A 29 -17.83 3.70 -8.60
CA GLN A 29 -18.63 3.02 -9.63
C GLN A 29 -19.09 3.98 -10.73
N SER A 30 -19.50 5.20 -10.36
CA SER A 30 -20.00 6.19 -11.33
C SER A 30 -18.93 6.72 -12.29
N ILE A 31 -17.65 6.62 -11.94
CA ILE A 31 -16.53 7.00 -12.81
C ILE A 31 -15.91 5.79 -13.54
N GLY A 32 -16.55 4.62 -13.48
CA GLY A 32 -16.15 3.45 -14.27
C GLY A 32 -14.98 2.63 -13.69
N VAL A 33 -14.68 2.78 -12.40
CA VAL A 33 -13.63 1.99 -11.74
C VAL A 33 -14.04 0.52 -11.66
N GLU A 34 -13.11 -0.40 -11.91
CA GLU A 34 -13.37 -1.84 -11.87
C GLU A 34 -12.69 -2.54 -10.68
N THR A 35 -11.69 -1.91 -10.07
CA THR A 35 -10.94 -2.44 -8.93
C THR A 35 -10.90 -1.43 -7.80
N VAL A 36 -11.06 -1.87 -6.56
CA VAL A 36 -11.03 -0.99 -5.39
C VAL A 36 -10.14 -1.61 -4.32
N GLU A 37 -9.26 -0.81 -3.74
CA GLU A 37 -8.57 -1.17 -2.51
C GLU A 37 -9.30 -0.63 -1.30
N LEU A 38 -9.64 -1.52 -0.37
CA LEU A 38 -10.39 -1.18 0.83
C LEU A 38 -9.43 -1.00 2.00
N ALA A 39 -9.32 0.21 2.54
CA ALA A 39 -8.63 0.46 3.80
C ALA A 39 -9.48 -0.01 4.98
N LEU A 40 -9.50 -1.33 5.19
CA LEU A 40 -10.37 -1.97 6.19
C LEU A 40 -10.00 -1.61 7.62
N SER A 41 -8.80 -1.09 7.88
CA SER A 41 -8.42 -0.52 9.18
C SER A 41 -9.22 0.73 9.56
N SER A 42 -9.93 1.35 8.61
CA SER A 42 -10.87 2.44 8.88
C SER A 42 -12.21 1.98 9.48
N LEU A 43 -12.42 0.67 9.61
CA LEU A 43 -13.62 0.05 10.16
C LEU A 43 -13.25 -0.87 11.33
N ASP A 44 -14.06 -0.87 12.40
CA ASP A 44 -13.90 -1.80 13.53
C ASP A 44 -14.35 -3.23 13.16
N LEU A 45 -13.65 -3.88 12.22
CA LEU A 45 -13.92 -5.27 11.82
C LEU A 45 -13.20 -6.28 12.71
N ILE A 46 -12.15 -5.85 13.40
CA ILE A 46 -11.29 -6.68 14.24
C ILE A 46 -11.12 -6.00 15.60
N ALA A 47 -11.29 -6.77 16.68
CA ALA A 47 -11.02 -6.32 18.05
C ALA A 47 -10.06 -7.29 18.75
N GLY A 48 -8.85 -6.81 19.06
CA GLY A 48 -7.81 -7.60 19.71
C GLY A 48 -7.44 -8.87 18.93
N GLY A 49 -7.25 -8.75 17.61
CA GLY A 49 -6.90 -9.87 16.72
C GLY A 49 -8.06 -10.81 16.38
N ARG A 50 -9.30 -10.49 16.76
CA ARG A 50 -10.48 -11.34 16.50
C ARG A 50 -11.52 -10.61 15.65
N ILE A 51 -12.07 -11.30 14.65
CA ILE A 51 -13.09 -10.76 13.76
C ILE A 51 -14.41 -10.52 14.50
N ILE A 52 -14.95 -9.30 14.38
CA ILE A 52 -16.31 -8.95 14.79
C ILE A 52 -17.26 -9.43 13.69
N LYS A 53 -17.73 -10.68 13.82
CA LYS A 53 -18.50 -11.40 12.79
C LYS A 53 -19.68 -10.61 12.22
N GLU A 54 -20.43 -9.90 13.07
CA GLU A 54 -21.56 -9.08 12.64
C GLU A 54 -21.14 -7.97 11.66
N ARG A 55 -20.09 -7.22 12.01
CA ARG A 55 -19.57 -6.12 11.16
C ARG A 55 -18.97 -6.66 9.87
N ALA A 56 -18.20 -7.75 9.92
CA ALA A 56 -17.66 -8.41 8.74
C ALA A 56 -18.76 -8.91 7.79
N ASN A 57 -19.84 -9.49 8.34
CA ASN A 57 -20.99 -9.92 7.53
C ASN A 57 -21.71 -8.74 6.86
N ARG A 58 -21.90 -7.62 7.58
CA ARG A 58 -22.49 -6.40 7.01
C ARG A 58 -21.63 -5.82 5.89
N LEU A 59 -20.31 -5.80 6.05
CA LEU A 59 -19.37 -5.41 4.98
C LEU A 59 -19.54 -6.32 3.77
N ARG A 60 -19.50 -7.65 3.96
CA ARG A 60 -19.67 -8.61 2.86
C ARG A 60 -20.97 -8.39 2.10
N THR A 61 -22.09 -8.22 2.80
CA THR A 61 -23.40 -7.94 2.18
C THR A 61 -23.39 -6.63 1.38
N LEU A 62 -22.77 -5.58 1.91
CA LEU A 62 -22.62 -4.32 1.18
C LEU A 62 -21.81 -4.51 -0.11
N LEU A 63 -20.63 -5.15 -0.03
CA LEU A 63 -19.72 -5.31 -1.15
C LEU A 63 -20.30 -6.19 -2.28
N GLN A 64 -21.23 -7.10 -1.97
CA GLN A 64 -21.98 -7.89 -2.97
C GLN A 64 -22.89 -7.04 -3.87
N THR A 65 -23.19 -5.79 -3.48
CA THR A 65 -24.00 -4.88 -4.32
C THR A 65 -23.18 -4.20 -5.42
N PHE A 66 -21.86 -4.39 -5.43
CA PHE A 66 -20.94 -3.86 -6.42
C PHE A 66 -20.23 -4.98 -7.18
N SER A 67 -19.74 -4.67 -8.38
CA SER A 67 -19.04 -5.62 -9.25
C SER A 67 -17.53 -5.38 -9.30
N PHE A 68 -16.96 -4.74 -8.28
CA PHE A 68 -15.53 -4.47 -8.22
C PHE A 68 -14.72 -5.75 -7.96
N ARG A 69 -13.50 -5.79 -8.48
CA ARG A 69 -12.40 -6.56 -7.91
C ARG A 69 -11.93 -5.86 -6.64
N TYR A 70 -11.72 -6.61 -5.56
CA TYR A 70 -11.23 -6.03 -4.31
C TYR A 70 -9.80 -6.42 -3.98
N THR A 71 -9.08 -5.46 -3.41
CA THR A 71 -7.85 -5.64 -2.64
C THR A 71 -8.04 -4.97 -1.27
N VAL A 72 -7.21 -5.29 -0.30
CA VAL A 72 -7.34 -4.74 1.05
C VAL A 72 -6.04 -4.07 1.46
N HIS A 73 -6.15 -2.81 1.87
CA HIS A 73 -5.10 -2.16 2.60
C HIS A 73 -5.17 -2.56 4.08
N GLY A 74 -4.08 -3.12 4.60
CA GLY A 74 -3.98 -3.55 5.99
C GLY A 74 -3.88 -2.40 6.98
N LEU A 75 -3.37 -2.68 8.19
CA LEU A 75 -3.15 -1.62 9.18
C LEU A 75 -2.09 -0.63 8.67
N VAL A 76 -2.45 0.65 8.61
CA VAL A 76 -1.52 1.75 8.22
C VAL A 76 -0.34 1.85 9.18
N SER A 77 -0.54 1.56 10.46
CA SER A 77 0.55 1.48 11.45
C SER A 77 1.03 0.04 11.69
N SER A 78 0.98 -0.81 10.65
CA SER A 78 1.49 -2.17 10.79
C SER A 78 3.01 -2.18 10.99
N ASN A 79 3.47 -3.01 11.93
CA ASN A 79 4.88 -3.04 12.31
C ASN A 79 5.27 -4.39 12.92
N PHE A 80 5.87 -5.27 12.11
CA PHE A 80 6.42 -6.54 12.60
C PHE A 80 7.82 -6.42 13.20
N MET A 81 8.46 -5.24 13.15
CA MET A 81 9.74 -5.03 13.82
C MET A 81 9.59 -4.76 15.31
N ASP A 82 8.48 -4.16 15.76
CA ASP A 82 8.31 -3.76 17.16
C ASP A 82 7.95 -4.97 18.06
N PRO A 83 8.78 -5.33 19.06
CA PRO A 83 8.55 -6.50 19.92
C PRO A 83 7.29 -6.37 20.77
N ALA A 84 6.95 -5.15 21.19
CA ALA A 84 5.90 -4.89 22.17
C ALA A 84 4.50 -5.14 21.57
N THR A 85 4.36 -4.97 20.26
CA THR A 85 3.09 -5.15 19.55
C THR A 85 3.11 -6.31 18.55
N HIS A 86 4.25 -6.95 18.35
CA HIS A 86 4.50 -7.98 17.34
C HIS A 86 3.37 -9.02 17.21
N ARG A 87 3.03 -9.72 18.30
CA ARG A 87 2.01 -10.77 18.25
C ARG A 87 0.62 -10.23 17.88
N TYR A 88 0.25 -9.06 18.42
CA TYR A 88 -1.04 -8.43 18.15
C TYR A 88 -1.16 -8.00 16.68
N GLN A 89 -0.06 -7.51 16.11
CA GLN A 89 0.02 -7.15 14.69
C GLN A 89 -0.17 -8.37 13.80
N VAL A 90 0.53 -9.49 14.09
CA VAL A 90 0.39 -10.71 13.29
C VAL A 90 -1.01 -11.31 13.43
N ASP A 91 -1.61 -11.31 14.63
CA ASP A 91 -2.98 -11.80 14.83
C ASP A 91 -4.01 -10.95 14.09
N ALA A 92 -3.86 -9.62 14.10
CA ALA A 92 -4.70 -8.73 13.32
C ALA A 92 -4.54 -8.93 11.81
N ALA A 93 -3.32 -9.11 11.31
CA ALA A 93 -3.06 -9.39 9.90
C ALA A 93 -3.68 -10.72 9.45
N LYS A 94 -3.63 -11.78 10.28
CA LYS A 94 -4.32 -13.06 10.01
C LYS A 94 -5.84 -12.90 9.95
N ALA A 95 -6.42 -12.15 10.89
CA ALA A 95 -7.84 -11.85 10.84
C ALA A 95 -8.23 -11.03 9.59
N LEU A 96 -7.36 -10.13 9.10
CA LEU A 96 -7.57 -9.42 7.83
C LEU A 96 -7.52 -10.37 6.63
N VAL A 97 -6.63 -11.36 6.61
CA VAL A 97 -6.60 -12.41 5.58
C VAL A 97 -7.93 -13.16 5.50
N GLU A 98 -8.48 -13.57 6.63
CA GLU A 98 -9.80 -14.22 6.70
C GLU A 98 -10.93 -13.30 6.19
N ILE A 99 -10.87 -12.00 6.51
CA ILE A 99 -11.83 -11.03 5.96
C ILE A 99 -11.66 -10.89 4.45
N CYS A 100 -10.42 -10.84 3.93
CA CYS A 100 -10.14 -10.78 2.49
C CYS A 100 -10.83 -11.92 1.75
N ASP A 101 -10.69 -13.15 2.24
CA ASP A 101 -11.36 -14.31 1.64
C ASP A 101 -12.88 -14.17 1.65
N SER A 102 -13.45 -13.72 2.78
CA SER A 102 -14.91 -13.55 2.93
C SER A 102 -15.52 -12.54 1.95
N ILE A 103 -14.73 -11.60 1.43
CA ILE A 103 -15.13 -10.58 0.46
C ILE A 103 -14.52 -10.79 -0.93
N ASN A 104 -13.88 -11.94 -1.16
CA ASN A 104 -13.19 -12.29 -2.41
C ASN A 104 -12.07 -11.28 -2.81
N ALA A 105 -11.42 -10.65 -1.83
CA ALA A 105 -10.19 -9.88 -2.04
C ALA A 105 -8.98 -10.82 -2.02
N ARG A 106 -8.04 -10.63 -2.95
CA ARG A 106 -6.91 -11.56 -3.15
C ARG A 106 -5.53 -10.96 -2.88
N VAL A 107 -5.49 -9.69 -2.45
CA VAL A 107 -4.28 -9.00 -1.99
C VAL A 107 -4.56 -8.35 -0.64
N LEU A 108 -3.64 -8.52 0.30
CA LEU A 108 -3.57 -7.78 1.57
C LEU A 108 -2.26 -7.01 1.63
N VAL A 109 -2.34 -5.68 1.73
CA VAL A 109 -1.18 -4.80 1.92
C VAL A 109 -0.69 -4.89 3.36
N GLN A 110 0.62 -5.02 3.53
CA GLN A 110 1.32 -5.05 4.81
C GLN A 110 2.51 -4.11 4.74
N HIS A 111 2.59 -3.11 5.62
CA HIS A 111 3.69 -2.15 5.62
C HIS A 111 4.98 -2.76 6.14
N ALA A 112 6.10 -2.32 5.59
CA ALA A 112 7.40 -2.50 6.21
C ALA A 112 7.46 -1.81 7.57
N GLY A 113 7.94 -2.57 8.57
CA GLY A 113 8.05 -2.13 9.94
C GLY A 113 9.12 -1.07 10.14
N PHE A 114 9.21 -0.62 11.39
CA PHE A 114 10.18 0.37 11.81
C PHE A 114 10.55 0.22 13.28
N LEU A 115 11.67 0.83 13.65
CA LEU A 115 12.00 1.11 15.03
C LEU A 115 12.16 2.62 15.23
N ARG A 116 11.66 3.12 16.36
CA ARG A 116 11.91 4.50 16.80
C ARG A 116 13.39 4.70 17.15
N ALA A 117 13.82 5.96 17.20
CA ALA A 117 15.20 6.32 17.51
C ALA A 117 15.68 5.78 18.87
N ASP A 118 14.78 5.61 19.84
CA ASP A 118 15.08 5.10 21.19
C ASP A 118 15.18 3.57 21.27
N GLN A 119 14.78 2.84 20.23
CA GLN A 119 14.76 1.36 20.20
C GLN A 119 16.06 0.74 19.66
N VAL A 120 17.21 1.33 19.96
CA VAL A 120 18.52 0.89 19.44
C VAL A 120 18.82 -0.58 19.77
N ALA A 121 18.43 -1.04 20.97
CA ALA A 121 18.65 -2.42 21.42
C ALA A 121 17.90 -3.46 20.58
N GLU A 122 16.76 -3.10 19.98
CA GLU A 122 15.93 -4.01 19.18
C GLU A 122 16.46 -4.21 17.76
N ARG A 123 17.33 -3.30 17.29
CA ARG A 123 17.77 -3.23 15.89
C ARG A 123 18.41 -4.52 15.38
N ALA A 124 19.17 -5.20 16.23
CA ALA A 124 19.87 -6.44 15.85
C ALA A 124 18.92 -7.58 15.45
N SER A 125 17.67 -7.59 15.95
CA SER A 125 16.69 -8.66 15.72
C SER A 125 15.47 -8.23 14.90
N ALA A 126 15.37 -6.96 14.54
CA ALA A 126 14.18 -6.38 13.91
C ALA A 126 13.86 -7.01 12.54
N ASP A 127 14.87 -7.10 11.67
CA ASP A 127 14.69 -7.66 10.32
C ASP A 127 14.37 -9.16 10.36
N GLU A 128 14.98 -9.91 11.28
CA GLU A 128 14.68 -11.32 11.47
C GLU A 128 13.25 -11.52 11.94
N ARG A 129 12.82 -10.80 12.97
CA ARG A 129 11.44 -10.81 13.47
C ARG A 129 10.42 -10.50 12.37
N GLN A 130 10.69 -9.48 11.55
CA GLN A 130 9.83 -9.16 10.42
C GLN A 130 9.77 -10.26 9.37
N ARG A 131 10.91 -10.88 9.02
CA ARG A 131 10.94 -12.01 8.07
C ARG A 131 10.17 -13.21 8.59
N GLU A 132 10.32 -13.55 9.87
CA GLU A 132 9.58 -14.64 10.51
C GLU A 132 8.07 -14.37 10.50
N ALA A 133 7.65 -13.15 10.86
CA ALA A 133 6.26 -12.74 10.82
C ALA A 133 5.65 -12.80 9.41
N LEU A 134 6.40 -12.32 8.39
CA LEU A 134 5.98 -12.40 7.00
C LEU A 134 5.87 -13.85 6.50
N SER A 135 6.79 -14.72 6.91
CA SER A 135 6.71 -16.16 6.60
C SER A 135 5.49 -16.81 7.26
N GLU A 136 5.24 -16.53 8.54
CA GLU A 136 4.06 -17.00 9.28
C GLU A 136 2.76 -16.53 8.62
N LEU A 137 2.69 -15.24 8.25
CA LEU A 137 1.53 -14.66 7.59
C LEU A 137 1.35 -15.20 6.17
N GLY A 138 2.44 -15.40 5.43
CA GLY A 138 2.45 -15.97 4.09
C GLY A 138 1.89 -17.38 4.05
N GLU A 139 2.32 -18.26 4.96
CA GLU A 139 1.80 -19.64 5.04
C GLU A 139 0.33 -19.65 5.48
N HIS A 140 -0.08 -18.74 6.38
CA HIS A 140 -1.49 -18.60 6.73
C HIS A 140 -2.32 -18.14 5.52
N ALA A 141 -1.87 -17.11 4.80
CA ALA A 141 -2.58 -16.52 3.65
C ALA A 141 -2.71 -17.46 2.46
N LYS A 142 -1.76 -18.38 2.29
CA LYS A 142 -1.80 -19.45 1.29
C LYS A 142 -3.08 -20.28 1.34
N GLY A 143 -3.56 -20.62 2.54
CA GLY A 143 -4.80 -21.39 2.71
C GLY A 143 -6.05 -20.67 2.20
N TYR A 144 -5.99 -19.35 2.05
CA TYR A 144 -7.09 -18.48 1.61
C TYR A 144 -6.89 -17.95 0.19
N GLY A 145 -5.80 -18.32 -0.49
CA GLY A 145 -5.45 -17.77 -1.79
C GLY A 145 -5.25 -16.25 -1.77
N VAL A 146 -4.83 -15.70 -0.62
CA VAL A 146 -4.52 -14.27 -0.46
C VAL A 146 -3.01 -14.08 -0.60
N ARG A 147 -2.61 -13.07 -1.37
CA ARG A 147 -1.21 -12.64 -1.50
C ARG A 147 -0.94 -11.47 -0.54
N ILE A 148 0.14 -11.54 0.20
CA ILE A 148 0.63 -10.45 1.04
C ILE A 148 1.52 -9.55 0.19
N ALA A 149 1.16 -8.28 0.08
CA ALA A 149 1.92 -7.28 -0.65
C ALA A 149 2.68 -6.41 0.37
N PHE A 150 4.00 -6.60 0.43
CA PHE A 150 4.86 -6.00 1.43
C PHE A 150 5.40 -4.65 0.96
N GLU A 151 4.88 -3.57 1.53
CA GLU A 151 5.06 -2.20 1.05
C GLU A 151 6.31 -1.52 1.61
N ASN A 152 7.04 -0.82 0.74
CA ASN A 152 8.08 0.11 1.16
C ASN A 152 7.47 1.38 1.77
N ILE A 153 7.92 1.73 2.97
CA ILE A 153 7.52 2.94 3.68
C ILE A 153 8.74 3.84 3.87
N PHE A 154 8.49 5.15 3.99
CA PHE A 154 9.51 6.16 4.19
C PHE A 154 9.72 6.53 5.66
N THR A 155 10.87 7.12 5.94
CA THR A 155 11.23 7.64 7.26
C THR A 155 10.41 8.88 7.58
N THR A 156 9.65 8.84 8.67
CA THR A 156 8.79 9.95 9.10
C THR A 156 9.43 10.81 10.18
N GLU A 157 10.44 10.28 10.88
CA GLU A 157 11.09 10.93 12.02
C GLU A 157 12.61 10.71 12.02
N PRO A 158 13.42 11.70 12.44
CA PRO A 158 14.86 11.53 12.57
C PRO A 158 15.23 10.37 13.51
N GLY A 159 16.23 9.58 13.09
CA GLY A 159 16.72 8.44 13.87
C GLY A 159 15.86 7.19 13.79
N GLN A 160 14.70 7.22 13.13
CA GLN A 160 13.91 6.03 12.86
C GLN A 160 14.68 5.05 11.96
N TYR A 161 14.66 3.78 12.32
CA TYR A 161 15.14 2.69 11.47
C TYR A 161 13.98 2.13 10.67
N ARG A 162 14.15 2.05 9.35
CA ARG A 162 13.28 1.41 8.38
C ARG A 162 14.17 0.77 7.31
N GLN A 163 13.63 -0.23 6.63
CA GLN A 163 14.26 -0.76 5.43
C GLN A 163 14.07 0.21 4.27
N THR A 164 15.13 0.44 3.50
CA THR A 164 15.06 1.08 2.19
C THR A 164 14.22 0.24 1.22
N PRO A 165 13.74 0.81 0.10
CA PRO A 165 12.97 0.03 -0.88
C PRO A 165 13.74 -1.21 -1.41
N ALA A 166 15.05 -1.10 -1.64
CA ALA A 166 15.88 -2.25 -2.03
C ALA A 166 15.99 -3.32 -0.92
N GLU A 167 16.05 -2.92 0.36
CA GLU A 167 16.08 -3.85 1.50
C GLU A 167 14.72 -4.53 1.71
N VAL A 168 13.61 -3.86 1.40
CA VAL A 168 12.27 -4.47 1.33
C VAL A 168 12.25 -5.56 0.26
N ALA A 169 12.79 -5.28 -0.94
CA ALA A 169 12.92 -6.29 -1.98
C ALA A 169 13.80 -7.47 -1.56
N ALA A 170 14.92 -7.20 -0.89
CA ALA A 170 15.80 -8.24 -0.35
C ALA A 170 15.09 -9.09 0.71
N THR A 171 14.25 -8.48 1.53
CA THR A 171 13.40 -9.14 2.53
C THR A 171 12.42 -10.10 1.88
N VAL A 172 11.69 -9.67 0.85
CA VAL A 172 10.76 -10.55 0.09
C VAL A 172 11.50 -11.73 -0.53
N LYS A 173 12.68 -11.49 -1.14
CA LYS A 173 13.53 -12.55 -1.69
C LYS A 173 14.02 -13.52 -0.62
N ALA A 174 14.35 -13.04 0.57
CA ALA A 174 14.81 -13.86 1.69
C ALA A 174 13.69 -14.69 2.32
N VAL A 175 12.47 -14.14 2.43
CA VAL A 175 11.28 -14.88 2.87
C VAL A 175 10.94 -15.99 1.88
N ASN A 176 11.13 -15.75 0.57
CA ASN A 176 11.00 -16.74 -0.50
C ASN A 176 9.70 -17.57 -0.42
N HIS A 177 8.57 -16.89 -0.20
CA HIS A 177 7.26 -17.53 -0.06
C HIS A 177 6.36 -17.13 -1.24
N PRO A 178 5.66 -18.08 -1.91
CA PRO A 178 4.87 -17.78 -3.12
C PRO A 178 3.70 -16.82 -2.90
N ASN A 179 3.21 -16.70 -1.66
CA ASN A 179 2.16 -15.76 -1.27
C ASN A 179 2.70 -14.41 -0.74
N VAL A 180 4.01 -14.15 -0.79
CA VAL A 180 4.59 -12.87 -0.35
C VAL A 180 5.28 -12.21 -1.54
N VAL A 181 4.83 -11.01 -1.88
CA VAL A 181 5.43 -10.16 -2.92
C VAL A 181 5.75 -8.80 -2.35
N ALA A 182 6.56 -8.01 -3.05
CA ALA A 182 6.70 -6.60 -2.73
C ALA A 182 5.50 -5.79 -3.26
N LEU A 183 5.23 -4.69 -2.59
CA LEU A 183 4.42 -3.59 -3.09
C LEU A 183 5.35 -2.40 -3.28
N ILE A 184 5.29 -1.76 -4.45
CA ILE A 184 6.00 -0.50 -4.68
C ILE A 184 5.01 0.63 -4.48
N ASP A 185 5.19 1.42 -3.43
CA ASP A 185 4.70 2.79 -3.42
C ASP A 185 5.81 3.71 -3.97
N PHE A 186 5.55 4.30 -5.13
CA PHE A 186 6.55 5.10 -5.85
C PHE A 186 6.88 6.41 -5.14
N SER A 187 5.90 7.06 -4.50
CA SER A 187 6.11 8.30 -3.77
C SER A 187 6.87 8.04 -2.47
N HIS A 188 6.52 6.98 -1.73
CA HIS A 188 7.25 6.54 -0.55
C HIS A 188 8.70 6.19 -0.90
N ALA A 189 8.92 5.47 -2.00
CA ALA A 189 10.27 5.15 -2.47
C ALA A 189 11.06 6.43 -2.80
N TYR A 190 10.42 7.42 -3.39
CA TYR A 190 11.06 8.69 -3.72
C TYR A 190 11.40 9.52 -2.48
N LEU A 191 10.46 9.64 -1.54
CA LEU A 191 10.66 10.31 -0.25
C LEU A 191 11.81 9.67 0.54
N GLU A 192 11.83 8.35 0.66
CA GLU A 192 12.89 7.63 1.37
C GLU A 192 14.24 7.77 0.64
N SER A 193 14.24 7.72 -0.69
CA SER A 193 15.47 7.89 -1.47
C SER A 193 16.07 9.29 -1.27
N THR A 194 15.25 10.34 -1.33
CA THR A 194 15.70 11.71 -1.05
C THR A 194 16.21 11.85 0.39
N TYR A 195 15.46 11.35 1.37
CA TYR A 195 15.84 11.43 2.78
C TYR A 195 17.18 10.74 3.08
N ARG A 196 17.44 9.59 2.46
CA ARG A 196 18.66 8.80 2.66
C ARG A 196 19.81 9.14 1.70
N GLY A 197 19.57 10.00 0.71
CA GLY A 197 20.54 10.30 -0.35
C GLY A 197 20.82 9.11 -1.28
N LEU A 198 19.80 8.31 -1.57
CA LEU A 198 19.87 7.14 -2.45
C LEU A 198 19.42 7.48 -3.87
N ASP A 199 19.84 6.68 -4.85
CA ASP A 199 19.31 6.75 -6.21
C ASP A 199 17.92 6.10 -6.28
N PHE A 200 16.91 6.93 -6.55
CA PHE A 200 15.51 6.49 -6.64
C PHE A 200 15.29 5.41 -7.70
N ARG A 201 15.94 5.50 -8.87
CA ARG A 201 15.77 4.53 -9.96
C ARG A 201 16.34 3.17 -9.58
N ASP A 202 17.51 3.15 -8.94
CA ASP A 202 18.12 1.90 -8.46
C ASP A 202 17.28 1.23 -7.38
N GLN A 203 16.66 2.00 -6.48
CA GLN A 203 15.70 1.47 -5.50
C GLN A 203 14.52 0.78 -6.19
N LEU A 204 13.92 1.41 -7.21
CA LEU A 204 12.81 0.81 -7.96
C LEU A 204 13.23 -0.43 -8.76
N ARG A 205 14.40 -0.42 -9.41
CA ARG A 205 14.97 -1.58 -10.13
C ARG A 205 15.14 -2.79 -9.21
N ALA A 206 15.52 -2.57 -7.95
CA ALA A 206 15.67 -3.66 -6.99
C ALA A 206 14.33 -4.31 -6.62
N MET A 207 13.27 -3.51 -6.53
CA MET A 207 11.92 -3.95 -6.16
C MET A 207 11.13 -4.59 -7.31
N ALA A 208 11.19 -4.01 -8.51
CA ALA A 208 10.30 -4.38 -9.62
C ALA A 208 10.22 -5.90 -9.90
N PRO A 209 11.32 -6.68 -9.91
CA PRO A 209 11.28 -8.12 -10.18
C PRO A 209 10.51 -8.96 -9.15
N VAL A 210 10.20 -8.39 -7.98
CA VAL A 210 9.43 -9.06 -6.91
C VAL A 210 8.14 -8.33 -6.56
N ALA A 211 7.79 -7.28 -7.30
CA ALA A 211 6.60 -6.47 -7.04
C ALA A 211 5.37 -7.06 -7.72
N GLY A 212 4.31 -7.31 -6.93
CA GLY A 212 3.03 -7.87 -7.40
C GLY A 212 1.81 -6.99 -7.10
N HIS A 213 2.04 -5.78 -6.61
CA HIS A 213 1.06 -4.73 -6.35
C HIS A 213 1.78 -3.38 -6.38
N LEU A 214 1.14 -2.32 -6.84
CA LEU A 214 1.75 -1.00 -7.01
C LEU A 214 0.82 0.06 -6.45
N HIS A 215 1.35 0.99 -5.67
CA HIS A 215 0.66 2.21 -5.26
C HIS A 215 1.20 3.39 -6.06
N VAL A 216 0.31 4.10 -6.75
CA VAL A 216 0.64 5.28 -7.54
C VAL A 216 -0.12 6.49 -7.01
N HIS A 217 0.65 7.53 -6.72
CA HIS A 217 0.20 8.89 -6.48
C HIS A 217 1.43 9.76 -6.67
N ASP A 218 1.19 11.04 -6.94
CA ASP A 218 2.28 11.93 -7.30
C ASP A 218 2.78 12.73 -6.09
N SER A 219 4.07 13.06 -6.14
CA SER A 219 4.77 13.88 -5.15
C SER A 219 6.00 14.52 -5.77
N PHE A 220 6.80 15.20 -4.93
CA PHE A 220 8.09 15.77 -5.34
C PHE A 220 9.27 15.12 -4.60
N GLY A 221 9.01 14.03 -3.88
CA GLY A 221 10.03 13.32 -3.11
C GLY A 221 10.68 14.14 -1.99
N ARG A 222 10.07 15.23 -1.53
CA ARG A 222 10.66 16.11 -0.49
C ARG A 222 10.14 15.71 0.90
N PRO A 223 11.00 15.28 1.83
CA PRO A 223 10.57 14.95 3.20
C PRO A 223 10.00 16.16 3.95
N PHE A 224 9.20 15.91 5.00
CA PHE A 224 8.56 16.96 5.80
C PHE A 224 9.54 17.92 6.52
N GLU A 225 10.73 17.41 6.88
CA GLU A 225 11.74 18.11 7.67
C GLU A 225 11.15 18.93 8.84
N PHE A 226 11.27 20.26 8.81
CA PHE A 226 10.81 21.17 9.88
C PHE A 226 9.54 21.94 9.51
N TYR A 227 9.05 21.82 8.29
CA TYR A 227 7.96 22.65 7.79
C TYR A 227 6.61 22.26 8.40
N LYS A 228 5.83 23.26 8.80
CA LYS A 228 4.48 23.09 9.38
C LYS A 228 3.50 24.00 8.65
N GLY A 229 2.83 23.45 7.64
CA GLY A 229 1.77 24.14 6.92
C GLY A 229 0.57 24.41 7.82
N HIS A 230 -0.08 25.57 7.63
CA HIS A 230 -1.33 25.91 8.30
C HIS A 230 -2.51 25.23 7.63
N PHE A 231 -2.51 25.21 6.29
CA PHE A 231 -3.46 24.46 5.47
C PHE A 231 -2.78 23.26 4.77
N PRO A 232 -3.49 22.15 4.56
CA PRO A 232 -2.99 21.02 3.77
C PRO A 232 -2.51 21.40 2.35
N GLN A 233 -3.04 22.48 1.78
CA GLN A 233 -2.69 22.98 0.45
C GLN A 233 -1.28 23.57 0.40
N GLU A 234 -0.73 24.05 1.51
CA GLU A 234 0.63 24.60 1.51
C GLU A 234 1.68 23.51 1.31
N TYR A 235 1.46 22.31 1.84
CA TYR A 235 2.30 21.14 1.55
C TYR A 235 2.32 20.83 0.05
N THR A 236 1.16 20.86 -0.61
CA THR A 236 1.06 20.69 -2.06
C THR A 236 1.77 21.82 -2.81
N ALA A 237 1.56 23.06 -2.41
CA ALA A 237 2.17 24.23 -3.06
C ALA A 237 3.71 24.21 -2.97
N LEU A 238 4.26 23.67 -1.89
CA LEU A 238 5.71 23.55 -1.67
C LEU A 238 6.28 22.21 -2.10
N GLY A 239 5.43 21.25 -2.46
CA GLY A 239 5.82 19.89 -2.80
C GLY A 239 6.39 19.09 -1.64
N ILE A 240 5.99 19.38 -0.40
CA ILE A 240 6.57 18.81 0.82
C ILE A 240 5.70 17.67 1.36
N GLY A 241 6.31 16.50 1.53
CA GLY A 241 5.76 15.36 2.23
C GLY A 241 5.07 14.34 1.32
N ASP A 242 4.29 13.49 1.98
CA ASP A 242 3.50 12.45 1.35
C ASP A 242 2.14 13.02 0.92
N LEU A 243 2.06 13.43 -0.35
CA LEU A 243 1.03 14.36 -0.81
C LEU A 243 -0.23 13.69 -1.39
N HIS A 244 -0.12 12.42 -1.80
CA HIS A 244 -1.21 11.66 -2.43
C HIS A 244 -1.90 12.45 -3.55
N MET A 245 -1.12 13.09 -4.43
CA MET A 245 -1.62 13.99 -5.47
C MET A 245 -2.10 13.24 -6.71
N PRO A 246 -2.97 13.86 -7.53
CA PRO A 246 -3.29 13.40 -8.88
C PRO A 246 -2.04 13.10 -9.70
N LEU A 247 -2.11 12.06 -10.53
CA LEU A 247 -1.01 11.68 -11.42
C LEU A 247 -0.71 12.80 -12.41
N GLY A 248 0.55 13.23 -12.49
CA GLY A 248 1.02 14.31 -13.36
C GLY A 248 1.10 15.68 -12.69
N TRP A 249 0.76 15.80 -11.40
CA TRP A 249 0.93 17.05 -10.65
C TRP A 249 2.30 17.19 -9.98
N GLY A 250 3.00 16.07 -9.77
CA GLY A 250 4.34 16.04 -9.20
C GLY A 250 5.41 15.89 -10.27
N ASP A 251 6.60 15.42 -9.87
CA ASP A 251 7.75 15.24 -10.75
C ASP A 251 8.25 13.79 -10.83
N ILE A 252 7.45 12.82 -10.37
CA ILE A 252 7.78 11.40 -10.56
C ILE A 252 7.76 11.08 -12.07
N PRO A 253 8.87 10.58 -12.66
CA PRO A 253 8.97 10.32 -14.10
C PRO A 253 8.28 9.01 -14.47
N PHE A 254 6.95 8.94 -14.30
CA PHE A 254 6.16 7.71 -14.46
C PHE A 254 6.33 7.07 -15.84
N ASP A 255 6.36 7.84 -16.93
CA ASP A 255 6.55 7.26 -18.27
C ASP A 255 7.89 6.52 -18.36
N GLU A 256 8.98 7.11 -17.88
CA GLU A 256 10.29 6.47 -17.88
C GLU A 256 10.34 5.26 -16.93
N ILE A 257 9.62 5.30 -15.80
CA ILE A 257 9.49 4.15 -14.89
C ILE A 257 8.76 3.00 -15.60
N PHE A 258 7.57 3.28 -16.12
CA PHE A 258 6.69 2.31 -16.77
C PHE A 258 7.13 1.94 -18.18
N ALA A 259 8.15 2.60 -18.74
CA ALA A 259 8.90 2.20 -19.95
C ALA A 259 10.23 1.48 -19.65
N GLU A 260 10.74 1.47 -18.41
CA GLU A 260 11.93 0.68 -18.01
C GLU A 260 11.64 -0.60 -17.18
N LEU A 261 10.75 -0.57 -16.18
CA LEU A 261 10.58 -1.66 -15.20
C LEU A 261 9.55 -2.71 -15.57
N ASP A 262 9.83 -3.98 -15.28
CA ASP A 262 8.88 -5.10 -15.39
C ASP A 262 8.47 -5.59 -13.99
N PHE A 263 7.18 -5.91 -13.84
CA PHE A 263 6.59 -6.35 -12.58
C PHE A 263 6.13 -7.81 -12.66
N LEU A 264 5.78 -8.42 -11.52
CA LEU A 264 5.27 -9.80 -11.50
C LEU A 264 3.92 -9.91 -12.24
N PRO A 265 3.58 -11.08 -12.80
CA PRO A 265 2.26 -11.32 -13.37
C PRO A 265 1.13 -11.08 -12.36
N GLU A 266 -0.05 -10.74 -12.86
CA GLU A 266 -1.24 -10.43 -12.06
C GLU A 266 -1.07 -9.25 -11.10
N THR A 267 -0.17 -8.31 -11.44
CA THR A 267 0.03 -7.08 -10.68
C THR A 267 -1.21 -6.19 -10.78
N ILE A 268 -1.59 -5.58 -9.66
CA ILE A 268 -2.63 -4.56 -9.59
C ILE A 268 -1.96 -3.21 -9.33
N LEU A 269 -2.34 -2.21 -10.11
CA LEU A 269 -1.92 -0.82 -9.92
C LEU A 269 -3.03 -0.07 -9.20
N MET A 270 -2.76 0.46 -8.03
CA MET A 270 -3.73 1.11 -7.17
C MET A 270 -3.39 2.59 -7.01
N MET A 271 -4.34 3.47 -7.29
CA MET A 271 -4.15 4.90 -7.11
C MET A 271 -4.54 5.31 -5.69
N GLU A 272 -3.58 5.83 -4.93
CA GLU A 272 -3.81 6.37 -3.59
C GLU A 272 -3.96 7.89 -3.64
N ILE A 273 -5.10 8.35 -4.17
CA ILE A 273 -5.38 9.77 -4.37
C ILE A 273 -6.21 10.29 -3.20
N ASN A 274 -5.73 11.34 -2.53
CA ASN A 274 -6.43 11.91 -1.38
C ASN A 274 -7.87 12.32 -1.74
N SER A 275 -8.80 12.10 -0.82
CA SER A 275 -10.23 12.42 -0.99
C SER A 275 -10.53 13.88 -1.36
N ARG A 276 -9.61 14.82 -1.10
CA ARG A 276 -9.75 16.21 -1.54
C ARG A 276 -9.60 16.38 -3.06
N TYR A 277 -9.05 15.40 -3.76
CA TYR A 277 -8.81 15.37 -5.20
C TYR A 277 -9.78 14.43 -5.95
N ARG A 278 -10.99 14.25 -5.41
CA ARG A 278 -12.01 13.38 -6.02
C ARG A 278 -12.44 13.83 -7.41
N SER A 279 -12.34 15.13 -7.70
CA SER A 279 -12.71 15.70 -8.99
C SER A 279 -11.72 15.33 -10.09
N GLU A 280 -10.47 15.05 -9.72
CA GLU A 280 -9.34 14.74 -10.61
C GLU A 280 -9.18 13.23 -10.84
N GLN A 281 -9.94 12.39 -10.13
CA GLN A 281 -9.87 10.94 -10.28
C GLN A 281 -10.20 10.42 -11.69
N PRO A 282 -11.16 10.97 -12.46
CA PRO A 282 -11.37 10.54 -13.85
C PRO A 282 -10.11 10.67 -14.72
N ASP A 283 -9.40 11.79 -14.60
CA ASP A 283 -8.16 12.04 -15.36
C ASP A 283 -7.03 11.13 -14.86
N CYS A 284 -6.94 10.89 -13.56
CA CYS A 284 -5.98 9.93 -12.99
C CYS A 284 -6.23 8.51 -13.50
N LEU A 285 -7.50 8.09 -13.61
CA LEU A 285 -7.86 6.76 -14.10
C LEU A 285 -7.44 6.60 -15.57
N GLN A 286 -7.68 7.60 -16.40
CA GLN A 286 -7.18 7.61 -17.78
C GLN A 286 -5.65 7.50 -17.79
N ARG A 287 -4.95 8.31 -16.99
CA ARG A 287 -3.49 8.30 -16.91
C ARG A 287 -2.94 6.95 -16.46
N ALA A 288 -3.57 6.28 -15.50
CA ALA A 288 -3.18 4.96 -15.06
C ALA A 288 -3.31 3.91 -16.18
N HIS A 289 -4.34 4.00 -17.03
CA HIS A 289 -4.47 3.13 -18.20
C HIS A 289 -3.33 3.36 -19.22
N GLU A 290 -2.95 4.61 -19.46
CA GLU A 290 -1.81 4.94 -20.33
C GLU A 290 -0.50 4.34 -19.81
N LEU A 291 -0.25 4.41 -18.49
CA LEU A 291 0.92 3.79 -17.86
C LEU A 291 0.92 2.27 -18.00
N ILE A 292 -0.24 1.62 -17.87
CA ILE A 292 -0.40 0.18 -18.10
C ILE A 292 -0.10 -0.17 -19.57
N ASP A 293 -0.61 0.61 -20.52
CA ASP A 293 -0.36 0.37 -21.95
C ASP A 293 1.11 0.61 -22.33
N LEU A 294 1.77 1.59 -21.71
CA LEU A 294 3.21 1.81 -21.88
C LEU A 294 4.02 0.60 -21.38
N ASN A 295 3.62 0.00 -20.26
CA ASN A 295 4.26 -1.21 -19.74
C ASN A 295 4.00 -2.45 -20.61
N ARG A 296 2.82 -2.53 -21.27
CA ARG A 296 2.47 -3.61 -22.21
C ARG A 296 3.30 -3.61 -23.48
N GLY A 297 3.78 -2.44 -23.92
CA GLY A 297 4.50 -2.25 -25.17
C GLY A 297 5.93 -2.81 -25.19
N ARG A 298 6.28 -3.65 -24.22
CA ARG A 298 7.59 -4.28 -24.07
C ARG A 298 7.57 -5.78 -24.31
#